data_AF-A0A958HZC5-F1
#
_entry.id   AF-A0A958HZC5-F1
#
_cell.length_a   1.000
_cell.length_b   1.000
_cell.length_c   1.000
_cell.angle_alpha   90.00
_cell.angle_beta   90.00
_cell.angle_gamma   90.00
#
_symmetry.space_group_name_H-M   'P 1'
#
loop_
_entity.id
_entity.type
_entity.pdbx_description
1 polymer ?
#
loop_
_entity_poly.entity_id
_entity_poly.type
_entity_poly.pdbx_seq_one_letter_code
_entity_poly.pdbx_strand_id
1 'polypeptide(L)'
;MIEPDMVFEMSVEKPTDTLPLKTYEWAIITQLNGEKTVGQIGEILSLTSEETKAYFDRLTAYGLLKLVGKPLEQQPIPAEWFEELTYELTLAVGPVAEFIIEECLMEMRRSQRNLEQNLFITLVDWVSREISNENRRYEFLRKLIGFINHHQQELKSRK
;
A
#
# COMPACT_ATOMS: atom_id res chain seq x y z
N MET A 1 -23.51 -1.17 3.34
CA MET A 1 -23.07 0.19 3.70
C MET A 1 -21.63 0.32 3.25
N ILE A 2 -21.36 1.22 2.30
CA ILE A 2 -20.01 1.46 1.80
C ILE A 2 -19.22 2.30 2.82
N GLU A 3 -18.00 1.88 3.10
CA GLU A 3 -17.05 2.56 3.98
C GLU A 3 -15.80 2.97 3.18
N PRO A 4 -15.10 4.05 3.58
CA PRO A 4 -13.99 4.61 2.79
C PRO A 4 -12.79 3.68 2.70
N ASP A 5 -12.64 2.74 3.64
CA ASP A 5 -11.58 1.73 3.62
C ASP A 5 -11.89 0.60 2.64
N MET A 6 -13.15 0.30 2.30
CA MET A 6 -13.47 -0.85 1.45
C MET A 6 -12.76 -0.83 0.08
N VAL A 7 -12.44 -2.03 -0.44
CA VAL A 7 -11.81 -2.23 -1.75
C VAL A 7 -12.71 -3.10 -2.62
N PHE A 8 -12.93 -2.65 -3.85
CA PHE A 8 -13.80 -3.30 -4.81
C PHE A 8 -13.06 -3.66 -6.09
N GLU A 9 -13.56 -4.70 -6.76
CA GLU A 9 -13.23 -5.06 -8.13
C GLU A 9 -14.49 -5.06 -8.99
N MET A 10 -14.30 -5.05 -10.31
CA MET A 10 -15.39 -5.29 -11.24
C MET A 10 -15.89 -6.73 -11.10
N SER A 11 -17.20 -6.89 -10.99
CA SER A 11 -17.81 -8.21 -10.99
C SER A 11 -17.69 -8.85 -12.37
N VAL A 12 -17.31 -10.12 -12.41
CA VAL A 12 -17.32 -10.97 -13.62
C VAL A 12 -18.70 -11.58 -13.89
N GLU A 13 -19.64 -11.43 -12.94
CA GLU A 13 -21.00 -11.93 -13.09
C GLU A 13 -21.81 -11.00 -13.99
N LYS A 14 -22.74 -11.56 -14.77
CA LYS A 14 -23.63 -10.75 -15.61
C LYS A 14 -24.43 -9.81 -14.72
N PRO A 15 -24.46 -8.50 -15.02
CA PRO A 15 -25.29 -7.56 -14.28
C PRO A 15 -26.74 -8.03 -14.28
N THR A 16 -27.42 -7.88 -13.13
CA THR A 16 -28.83 -8.26 -12.98
C THR A 16 -29.75 -7.40 -13.86
N ASP A 17 -29.29 -6.20 -14.23
CA ASP A 17 -30.00 -5.26 -15.09
C ASP A 17 -29.00 -4.37 -15.89
N THR A 18 -29.45 -3.79 -16.99
CA THR A 18 -28.65 -2.84 -17.79
C THR A 18 -28.62 -1.47 -17.13
N LEU A 19 -27.47 -1.11 -16.55
CA LEU A 19 -27.25 0.22 -15.98
C LEU A 19 -26.58 1.15 -17.02
N PRO A 20 -27.25 2.21 -17.51
CA PRO A 20 -26.56 3.25 -18.27
C PRO A 20 -25.63 4.02 -17.32
N LEU A 21 -24.32 3.77 -17.48
CA LEU A 21 -23.28 4.37 -16.66
C LEU A 21 -23.10 5.85 -16.99
N LYS A 22 -23.12 6.68 -15.94
CA LYS A 22 -22.77 8.10 -16.02
C LYS A 22 -21.26 8.29 -16.05
N THR A 23 -20.81 9.50 -16.41
CA THR A 23 -19.38 9.84 -16.54
C THR A 23 -18.55 9.48 -15.31
N TYR A 24 -19.01 9.80 -14.10
CA TYR A 24 -18.28 9.48 -12.88
C TYR A 24 -18.30 7.99 -12.51
N GLU A 25 -19.35 7.27 -12.90
CA GLU A 25 -19.44 5.82 -12.69
C GLU A 25 -18.43 5.08 -13.57
N TRP A 26 -18.28 5.53 -14.82
CA TRP A 26 -17.19 5.10 -15.69
C TRP A 26 -15.82 5.42 -15.11
N ALA A 27 -15.62 6.65 -14.62
CA ALA A 27 -14.36 7.06 -14.02
C ALA A 27 -14.00 6.18 -12.82
N ILE A 28 -14.95 5.91 -11.93
CA ILE A 28 -14.76 4.99 -10.79
C ILE A 28 -14.36 3.61 -11.27
N ILE A 29 -15.08 3.05 -12.23
CA ILE A 29 -14.77 1.72 -12.80
C ILE A 29 -13.34 1.64 -13.31
N THR A 30 -12.84 2.68 -14.00
CA THR A 30 -11.46 2.71 -14.51
C THR A 30 -10.39 2.77 -13.43
N GLN A 31 -10.75 3.15 -12.19
CA GLN A 31 -9.83 3.19 -11.06
C GLN A 31 -9.74 1.88 -10.27
N LEU A 32 -10.70 0.97 -10.45
CA LEU A 32 -10.76 -0.31 -9.74
C LEU A 32 -9.64 -1.23 -10.20
N ASN A 33 -8.70 -1.50 -9.30
CA ASN A 33 -7.58 -2.42 -9.52
C ASN A 33 -7.48 -3.49 -8.41
N GLY A 34 -8.49 -3.59 -7.54
CA GLY A 34 -8.47 -4.50 -6.38
C GLY A 34 -7.55 -4.09 -5.25
N GLU A 35 -6.96 -2.88 -5.30
CA GLU A 35 -6.04 -2.37 -4.26
C GLU A 35 -6.49 -1.04 -3.69
N LYS A 36 -7.00 -0.13 -4.54
CA LYS A 36 -7.43 1.20 -4.11
C LYS A 36 -8.71 1.12 -3.30
N THR A 37 -8.71 1.82 -2.17
CA THR A 37 -9.89 1.98 -1.32
C THR A 37 -10.91 2.93 -1.94
N VAL A 38 -12.16 2.84 -1.49
CA VAL A 38 -13.24 3.78 -1.86
C VAL A 38 -12.81 5.23 -1.62
N GLY A 39 -12.18 5.52 -0.49
CA GLY A 39 -11.70 6.86 -0.13
C GLY A 39 -10.64 7.38 -1.09
N GLN A 40 -9.63 6.56 -1.40
CA GLN A 40 -8.57 6.92 -2.37
C GLN A 40 -9.13 7.18 -3.77
N ILE A 41 -10.12 6.40 -4.21
CA ILE A 41 -10.78 6.62 -5.50
C ILE A 41 -11.56 7.94 -5.49
N GLY A 42 -12.24 8.27 -4.38
CA GLY A 42 -12.91 9.55 -4.19
C GLY A 42 -11.95 10.74 -4.29
N GLU A 43 -10.79 10.67 -3.63
CA GLU A 43 -9.75 11.70 -3.67
C GLU A 43 -9.21 11.90 -5.09
N ILE A 44 -8.87 10.83 -5.81
CA ILE A 44 -8.36 10.87 -7.20
C ILE A 44 -9.35 11.58 -8.13
N LEU A 45 -10.65 11.34 -7.94
CA LEU A 45 -11.71 11.89 -8.77
C LEU A 45 -12.24 13.24 -8.27
N SER A 46 -11.64 13.79 -7.20
CA SER A 46 -12.11 15.01 -6.52
C SER A 46 -13.58 14.95 -6.11
N LEU A 47 -14.06 13.76 -5.69
CA LEU A 47 -15.42 13.53 -5.22
C LEU A 47 -15.49 13.69 -3.71
N THR A 48 -16.62 14.17 -3.21
CA THR A 48 -16.88 14.17 -1.77
C THR A 48 -17.11 12.75 -1.25
N SER A 49 -16.97 12.55 0.07
CA SER A 49 -17.22 11.25 0.70
C SER A 49 -18.67 10.77 0.46
N GLU A 50 -19.64 11.69 0.50
CA GLU A 50 -21.05 11.37 0.26
C GLU A 50 -21.31 10.95 -1.20
N GLU A 51 -20.78 11.70 -2.17
CA GLU A 51 -20.90 11.35 -3.59
C GLU A 51 -20.22 10.02 -3.91
N THR A 52 -19.01 9.83 -3.40
CA THR A 52 -18.25 8.59 -3.58
C THR A 52 -19.04 7.40 -3.05
N LYS A 53 -19.57 7.51 -1.83
CA LYS A 53 -20.40 6.48 -1.22
C LYS A 53 -21.64 6.17 -2.07
N ALA A 54 -22.34 7.21 -2.54
CA ALA A 54 -23.54 7.06 -3.35
C ALA A 54 -23.26 6.33 -4.69
N TYR A 55 -22.14 6.64 -5.35
CA TYR A 55 -21.77 5.94 -6.58
C TYR A 55 -21.42 4.47 -6.34
N PHE A 56 -20.65 4.16 -5.30
CA PHE A 56 -20.31 2.77 -4.95
C PHE A 56 -21.53 1.97 -4.49
N ASP A 57 -22.44 2.57 -3.71
CA ASP A 57 -23.71 1.94 -3.31
C ASP A 57 -24.53 1.58 -4.54
N ARG A 58 -24.66 2.51 -5.51
CA ARG A 58 -25.39 2.27 -6.76
C ARG A 58 -24.72 1.16 -7.59
N LEU A 59 -23.42 1.25 -7.87
CA LEU A 59 -22.73 0.26 -8.70
C LEU A 59 -22.77 -1.16 -8.06
N THR A 60 -22.67 -1.24 -6.74
CA THR A 60 -22.80 -2.50 -5.99
C THR A 60 -24.24 -3.05 -6.07
N ALA A 61 -25.26 -2.20 -5.95
CA ALA A 61 -26.66 -2.62 -6.05
C ALA A 61 -27.03 -3.21 -7.41
N TYR A 62 -26.36 -2.78 -8.49
CA TYR A 62 -26.52 -3.36 -9.84
C TYR A 62 -25.63 -4.60 -10.09
N GLY A 63 -24.90 -5.07 -9.07
CA GLY A 63 -24.03 -6.24 -9.18
C GLY A 63 -22.77 -5.99 -10.03
N LEU A 64 -22.41 -4.73 -10.30
CA LEU A 64 -21.23 -4.39 -11.10
C LEU A 64 -19.93 -4.45 -10.31
N LEU A 65 -20.02 -4.33 -8.99
CA LEU A 65 -18.86 -4.36 -8.10
C LEU A 65 -18.94 -5.57 -7.17
N LYS A 66 -17.78 -6.16 -6.92
CA LYS A 66 -17.59 -7.18 -5.90
C LYS A 66 -16.68 -6.62 -4.82
N LEU A 67 -17.12 -6.71 -3.57
CA LEU A 67 -16.26 -6.40 -2.43
C LEU A 67 -15.16 -7.45 -2.36
N VAL A 68 -13.91 -7.01 -2.49
CA VAL A 68 -12.72 -7.88 -2.36
C VAL A 68 -12.26 -7.93 -0.92
N GLY A 69 -12.56 -6.89 -0.15
CA GLY A 69 -12.38 -6.83 1.29
C GLY A 69 -12.43 -5.39 1.78
N LYS A 70 -12.14 -5.22 3.07
CA LYS A 70 -11.44 -4.03 3.54
C LYS A 70 -9.96 -4.29 3.27
N PRO A 71 -9.07 -3.30 3.06
CA PRO A 71 -7.65 -3.55 3.18
C PRO A 71 -7.53 -4.30 4.49
N LEU A 72 -6.87 -5.46 4.47
CA LEU A 72 -6.30 -6.00 5.70
C LEU A 72 -5.75 -4.79 6.43
N GLU A 73 -6.05 -4.60 7.72
CA GLU A 73 -5.37 -3.59 8.53
C GLU A 73 -3.88 -3.94 8.47
N GLN A 74 -3.23 -3.50 7.40
CA GLN A 74 -1.85 -3.75 7.14
C GLN A 74 -1.21 -2.72 8.01
N GLN A 75 -0.80 -3.20 9.19
CA GLN A 75 -0.28 -2.31 10.21
C GLN A 75 0.84 -1.49 9.57
N PRO A 76 0.82 -0.16 9.75
CA PRO A 76 1.95 0.65 9.33
C PRO A 76 3.20 0.06 9.97
N ILE A 77 4.33 0.19 9.27
CA ILE A 77 5.57 -0.25 9.89
C ILE A 77 5.83 0.55 11.17
N PRO A 78 6.33 -0.10 12.23
CA PRO A 78 6.75 0.61 13.42
C PRO A 78 7.85 1.64 13.08
N ALA A 79 7.89 2.77 13.79
CA ALA A 79 8.83 3.84 13.51
C ALA A 79 10.29 3.36 13.63
N GLU A 80 10.55 2.49 14.60
CA GLU A 80 11.86 1.91 14.87
C GLU A 80 12.38 1.04 13.72
N TRP A 81 11.51 0.50 12.85
CA TRP A 81 11.92 -0.22 11.64
C TRP A 81 12.46 0.74 10.58
N PHE A 82 11.84 1.91 10.45
CA PHE A 82 12.32 2.97 9.57
C PHE A 82 13.63 3.55 10.08
N GLU A 83 13.75 3.77 11.38
CA GLU A 83 14.98 4.27 12.00
C GLU A 83 16.15 3.31 11.76
N GLU A 84 15.95 2.01 11.96
CA GLU A 84 16.98 0.99 11.71
C GLU A 84 17.35 0.93 10.22
N LEU A 85 16.36 0.96 9.31
CA LEU A 85 16.59 1.01 7.86
C LEU A 85 17.46 2.19 7.48
N THR A 86 17.09 3.39 7.93
CA THR A 86 17.83 4.62 7.64
C THR A 86 19.23 4.58 8.23
N TYR A 87 19.38 4.09 9.46
CA TYR A 87 20.66 3.96 10.13
C TYR A 87 21.62 3.04 9.36
N GLU A 88 21.21 1.80 9.10
CA GLU A 88 22.04 0.81 8.41
C GLU A 88 22.34 1.23 6.96
N LEU A 89 21.38 1.87 6.27
CA LEU A 89 21.62 2.40 4.93
C LEU A 89 22.62 3.57 4.96
N THR A 90 22.53 4.46 5.96
CA THR A 90 23.48 5.57 6.15
C THR A 90 24.90 5.05 6.35
N LEU A 91 25.09 3.95 7.08
CA LEU A 91 26.40 3.31 7.22
C LEU A 91 26.93 2.76 5.89
N ALA A 92 26.05 2.29 5.01
CA ALA A 92 26.43 1.71 3.73
C ALA A 92 26.77 2.77 2.67
N VAL A 93 25.93 3.80 2.51
CA VAL A 93 26.00 4.78 1.41
C VAL A 93 26.22 6.23 1.85
N GLY A 94 26.20 6.51 3.15
CA GLY A 94 26.39 7.84 3.70
C GLY A 94 25.09 8.65 3.80
N PRO A 95 25.19 10.00 3.95
CA PRO A 95 24.04 10.86 4.27
C PRO A 95 22.97 10.95 3.17
N VAL A 96 23.24 10.40 1.98
CA VAL A 96 22.27 10.31 0.87
C VAL A 96 21.20 9.23 1.11
N ALA A 97 21.34 8.41 2.17
CA ALA A 97 20.43 7.32 2.49
C ALA A 97 18.95 7.74 2.57
N GLU A 98 18.64 8.87 3.23
CA GLU A 98 17.26 9.36 3.35
C GLU A 98 16.63 9.66 1.98
N PHE A 99 17.41 10.25 1.07
CA PHE A 99 16.97 10.56 -0.28
C PHE A 99 16.69 9.29 -1.10
N ILE A 100 17.58 8.29 -1.01
CA ILE A 100 17.38 6.98 -1.66
C ILE A 100 16.11 6.30 -1.17
N ILE A 101 15.86 6.33 0.15
CA ILE A 101 14.64 5.77 0.74
C ILE A 101 13.41 6.50 0.22
N GLU A 102 13.44 7.83 0.17
CA GLU A 102 12.35 8.65 -0.34
C GLU A 102 12.05 8.35 -1.81
N GLU A 103 13.08 8.22 -2.66
CA GLU A 103 12.94 7.83 -4.07
C GLU A 103 12.28 6.46 -4.21
N CYS A 104 12.78 5.45 -3.49
CA CYS A 104 12.19 4.11 -3.51
C CYS A 104 10.72 4.13 -3.06
N LEU A 105 10.40 4.88 -2.00
CA LEU A 105 9.01 5.03 -1.53
C LEU A 105 8.12 5.69 -2.58
N MET A 106 8.60 6.75 -3.24
CA MET A 106 7.87 7.41 -4.32
C MET A 106 7.58 6.45 -5.47
N GLU A 107 8.55 5.63 -5.87
CA GLU A 107 8.37 4.59 -6.89
C GLU A 107 7.36 3.52 -6.47
N MET A 108 7.34 3.15 -5.19
CA MET A 108 6.33 2.26 -4.60
C MET A 108 4.95 2.92 -4.46
N ARG A 109 4.81 4.22 -4.78
CA ARG A 109 3.61 5.04 -4.48
C ARG A 109 3.23 4.96 -3.00
N ARG A 110 4.26 5.04 -2.15
CA ARG A 110 4.19 5.01 -0.70
C ARG A 110 4.97 6.18 -0.12
N SER A 111 4.89 6.29 1.20
CA SER A 111 5.54 7.27 2.06
C SER A 111 5.82 6.59 3.39
N GLN A 112 6.68 7.19 4.20
CA GLN A 112 6.97 6.68 5.54
C GLN A 112 5.70 6.49 6.41
N ARG A 113 4.67 7.31 6.18
CA ARG A 113 3.44 7.30 6.99
C ARG A 113 2.43 6.22 6.58
N ASN A 114 2.56 5.66 5.38
CA ASN A 114 1.60 4.71 4.83
C ASN A 114 2.25 3.43 4.31
N LEU A 115 3.53 3.20 4.63
CA LEU A 115 4.21 1.95 4.28
C LEU A 115 3.74 0.83 5.22
N GLU A 116 3.22 -0.21 4.59
CA GLU A 116 2.71 -1.39 5.25
C GLU A 116 3.82 -2.41 5.61
N GLN A 117 3.67 -3.13 6.74
CA GLN A 117 4.69 -4.09 7.22
C GLN A 117 5.09 -5.17 6.23
N ASN A 118 4.15 -5.67 5.43
CA ASN A 118 4.40 -6.65 4.37
C ASN A 118 5.25 -6.09 3.21
N LEU A 119 5.26 -4.78 2.99
CA LEU A 119 6.06 -4.13 1.94
C LEU A 119 7.45 -3.72 2.42
N PHE A 120 7.74 -3.79 3.72
CA PHE A 120 9.04 -3.40 4.25
C PHE A 120 10.19 -4.22 3.65
N ILE A 121 10.03 -5.54 3.50
CA ILE A 121 11.05 -6.39 2.88
C ILE A 121 11.30 -5.98 1.42
N THR A 122 10.25 -5.59 0.69
CA THR A 122 10.36 -5.08 -0.68
C THR A 122 11.16 -3.78 -0.71
N LEU A 123 10.88 -2.84 0.21
CA LEU A 123 11.65 -1.61 0.33
C LEU A 123 13.13 -1.90 0.62
N VAL A 124 13.42 -2.81 1.55
CA VAL A 124 14.79 -3.25 1.88
C VAL A 124 15.51 -3.78 0.64
N ASP A 125 14.86 -4.62 -0.15
CA ASP A 125 15.43 -5.14 -1.40
C ASP A 125 15.76 -4.00 -2.38
N TRP A 126 14.85 -3.05 -2.57
CA TRP A 126 15.03 -1.93 -3.49
C TRP A 126 16.19 -1.03 -3.08
N VAL A 127 16.22 -0.56 -1.83
CA VAL A 127 17.32 0.30 -1.36
C VAL A 127 18.67 -0.43 -1.34
N SER A 128 18.68 -1.75 -1.18
CA SER A 128 19.93 -2.52 -1.20
C SER A 128 20.61 -2.48 -2.57
N ARG A 129 19.84 -2.32 -3.65
CA ARG A 129 20.36 -2.26 -5.03
C ARG A 129 21.15 -0.97 -5.27
N GLU A 130 20.84 0.08 -4.53
CA GLU A 130 21.56 1.37 -4.56
C GLU A 130 22.93 1.30 -3.88
N ILE A 131 23.18 0.28 -3.04
CA ILE A 131 24.48 0.08 -2.39
C ILE A 131 25.46 -0.51 -3.40
N SER A 132 26.38 0.29 -3.94
CA SER A 132 27.30 -0.18 -5.00
C SER A 132 28.37 -1.18 -4.53
N ASN A 133 28.77 -1.13 -3.26
CA ASN A 133 29.77 -2.04 -2.71
C ASN A 133 29.10 -3.33 -2.22
N GLU A 134 29.43 -4.47 -2.83
CA GLU A 134 28.81 -5.77 -2.52
C GLU A 134 28.98 -6.21 -1.07
N ASN A 135 30.15 -5.99 -0.47
CA ASN A 135 30.38 -6.34 0.94
C ASN A 135 29.49 -5.50 1.86
N ARG A 136 29.39 -4.18 1.61
CA ARG A 136 28.49 -3.31 2.38
C ARG A 136 27.03 -3.68 2.19
N ARG A 137 26.62 -4.04 0.96
CA ARG A 137 25.28 -4.52 0.66
C ARG A 137 24.94 -5.79 1.43
N TYR A 138 25.88 -6.75 1.47
CA TYR A 138 25.71 -7.98 2.22
C TYR A 138 25.59 -7.72 3.74
N GLU A 139 26.45 -6.87 4.30
CA GLU A 139 26.38 -6.49 5.71
C GLU A 139 25.05 -5.81 6.05
N PHE A 140 24.61 -4.86 5.23
CA PHE A 140 23.31 -4.18 5.35
C PHE A 140 22.14 -5.17 5.36
N LEU A 141 22.07 -6.07 4.37
CA LEU A 141 21.00 -7.06 4.29
C LEU A 141 21.02 -8.02 5.49
N ARG A 142 22.21 -8.48 5.91
CA ARG A 142 22.34 -9.37 7.07
C ARG A 142 21.82 -8.71 8.36
N LYS A 143 22.16 -7.43 8.56
CA LYS A 143 21.73 -6.64 9.72
C LYS A 143 20.22 -6.47 9.76
N LEU A 144 19.62 -5.98 8.67
CA LEU A 144 18.17 -5.75 8.62
C LEU A 144 17.34 -7.02 8.68
N ILE A 145 17.77 -8.09 8.00
CA ILE A 145 17.08 -9.39 8.11
C ILE A 145 17.13 -9.92 9.55
N GLY A 146 18.28 -9.76 10.23
CA GLY A 146 18.42 -10.10 11.65
C GLY A 146 17.44 -9.32 12.53
N PHE A 147 17.36 -8.00 12.32
CA PHE A 147 16.43 -7.11 13.01
C PHE A 147 14.96 -7.52 12.80
N ILE A 148 14.54 -7.75 11.54
CA ILE A 148 13.16 -8.14 11.20
C ILE A 148 12.80 -9.47 11.86
N ASN A 149 13.68 -10.47 11.77
CA ASN A 149 13.43 -11.80 12.33
C ASN A 149 13.26 -11.75 13.85
N HIS A 150 14.05 -10.93 14.54
CA HIS A 150 13.93 -10.74 15.99
C HIS A 150 12.54 -10.19 16.35
N HIS A 151 12.12 -9.11 15.69
CA HIS A 151 10.82 -8.47 15.97
C HIS A 151 9.61 -9.32 15.55
N GLN A 152 9.73 -10.13 14.49
CA GLN A 152 8.68 -11.08 14.11
C GLN A 152 8.49 -12.22 15.13
N GLN A 153 9.54 -12.60 15.87
CA GLN A 153 9.41 -13.60 16.93
C GLN A 153 8.73 -13.01 18.17
N GLU A 154 9.05 -11.77 18.54
CA GLU A 154 8.41 -11.10 19.69
C GLU A 154 6.90 -10.90 19.50
N LEU A 155 6.47 -10.54 18.30
CA LEU A 155 5.05 -10.40 17.95
C LEU A 155 4.28 -11.73 17.99
N LYS A 156 4.96 -12.86 17.72
CA LYS A 156 4.36 -14.20 17.80
C LYS A 156 4.26 -14.72 19.24
N SER A 157 5.15 -14.29 20.14
CA SER A 157 5.13 -14.67 21.56
C SER A 157 4.14 -13.90 22.44
N ARG A 158 3.51 -12.84 21.92
CA ARG A 158 2.49 -12.02 22.63
C ARG A 158 1.04 -12.36 22.26
N LYS A 159 0.82 -13.38 21.42
CA LYS A 159 -0.51 -13.94 21.09
C LYS A 159 -0.68 -15.29 21.79
#